data_AF-A0A7C4AY17-F1
#
_entry.id   AF-A0A7C4AY17-F1
#
_cell.length_a   1.000
_cell.length_b   1.000
_cell.length_c   1.000
_cell.angle_alpha   90.00
_cell.angle_beta   90.00
_cell.angle_gamma   90.00
#
_symmetry.space_group_name_H-M   'P 1'
#
loop_
_entity.id
_entity.type
_entity.pdbx_description
1 polymer ?
#
loop_
_entity_poly.entity_id
_entity_poly.type
_entity_poly.pdbx_seq_one_letter_code
_entity_poly.pdbx_strand_id
1 'polypeptide(L)'
;MARLRDPRSPKDFSFNRDIRVSNHAAQVLILPATSLKSMRSLFFRNGVLYTLDSSKLPHRETWLKLRSARQVASAIRGMRIRGAPLIGVTAAYGLALEALRYTGSDIEKLKGRIVRASERLRLARPTGRNLGWAVDRCLKVVWEAGTVEDLKKRLLE
;
A
#
# COMPACT_ATOMS: atom_id res chain seq x y z
N MET A 1 4.04 3.65 -47.49
CA MET A 1 4.79 2.38 -47.56
C MET A 1 5.79 2.34 -46.40
N ALA A 2 5.51 1.55 -45.36
CA ALA A 2 6.18 0.27 -44.99
C ALA A 2 7.52 0.49 -44.23
N ARG A 3 7.53 0.48 -42.89
CA ARG A 3 7.69 -0.64 -41.91
C ARG A 3 9.15 -1.06 -41.60
N LEU A 4 9.49 -0.92 -40.31
CA LEU A 4 10.23 -1.84 -39.41
C LEU A 4 11.75 -2.07 -39.57
N ARG A 5 12.50 -1.85 -38.48
CA ARG A 5 13.18 -2.92 -37.69
C ARG A 5 13.89 -2.36 -36.42
N ASP A 6 13.64 -3.01 -35.29
CA ASP A 6 14.61 -3.23 -34.20
C ASP A 6 15.16 -4.66 -34.39
N PRO A 7 16.47 -4.90 -34.19
CA PRO A 7 16.82 -5.88 -33.15
C PRO A 7 18.16 -5.63 -32.43
N ARG A 8 18.10 -5.56 -31.09
CA ARG A 8 18.97 -6.22 -30.08
C ARG A 8 20.40 -6.67 -30.50
N SER A 9 21.44 -6.14 -29.85
CA SER A 9 22.65 -6.88 -29.38
C SER A 9 23.61 -5.98 -28.57
N PRO A 10 24.19 -6.45 -27.45
CA PRO A 10 25.04 -5.66 -26.55
C PRO A 10 26.47 -5.53 -27.09
N LYS A 11 27.09 -4.35 -26.94
CA LYS A 11 28.52 -4.19 -27.18
C LYS A 11 29.17 -3.38 -26.06
N ASP A 12 30.12 -4.06 -25.44
CA ASP A 12 31.35 -3.56 -24.85
C ASP A 12 31.28 -2.95 -23.44
N PHE A 13 31.31 -3.87 -22.49
CA PHE A 13 31.83 -3.66 -21.13
C PHE A 13 33.35 -3.48 -21.21
N SER A 14 33.84 -2.26 -20.99
CA SER A 14 35.23 -2.02 -20.58
C SER A 14 35.22 -1.44 -19.17
N PHE A 15 35.44 -2.31 -18.19
CA PHE A 15 35.68 -1.93 -16.81
C PHE A 15 37.13 -1.45 -16.71
N ASN A 16 37.37 -0.15 -16.56
CA ASN A 16 38.70 0.31 -16.15
C ASN A 16 38.62 1.20 -14.91
N ARG A 17 39.61 0.95 -14.06
CA ARG A 17 39.73 1.31 -12.67
C ARG A 17 39.99 2.80 -12.50
N ASP A 18 39.52 3.33 -11.37
CA ASP A 18 40.29 4.17 -10.43
C ASP A 18 39.36 5.19 -9.75
N ILE A 19 38.82 4.81 -8.59
CA ILE A 19 38.24 5.77 -7.65
C ILE A 19 39.24 5.93 -6.50
N ARG A 20 40.06 6.99 -6.58
CA ARG A 20 40.70 7.57 -5.39
C ARG A 20 39.66 8.42 -4.66
N VAL A 21 39.42 8.12 -3.38
CA VAL A 21 38.51 8.89 -2.54
C VAL A 21 39.33 9.90 -1.74
N SER A 22 39.08 11.19 -1.95
CA SER A 22 39.57 12.26 -1.06
C SER A 22 38.43 13.22 -0.69
N ASN A 23 38.16 13.21 0.62
CA ASN A 23 37.53 14.19 1.52
C ASN A 23 36.20 14.92 1.21
N HIS A 24 35.24 14.64 2.10
CA HIS A 24 34.34 15.59 2.79
C HIS A 24 33.44 16.53 1.95
N ALA A 25 32.43 15.94 1.31
CA ALA A 25 31.12 16.55 1.09
C ALA A 25 30.08 15.42 0.99
N ALA A 26 28.86 15.65 1.48
CA ALA A 26 27.77 14.66 1.58
C ALA A 26 27.72 13.71 0.37
N GLN A 27 28.00 12.42 0.60
CA GLN A 27 27.87 11.39 -0.42
C GLN A 27 26.38 11.19 -0.74
N VAL A 28 25.87 11.93 -1.72
CA VAL A 28 24.65 11.55 -2.42
C VAL A 28 25.01 10.32 -3.24
N LEU A 29 24.61 9.14 -2.75
CA LEU A 29 24.76 7.89 -3.47
C LEU A 29 23.78 7.90 -4.66
N ILE A 30 24.24 8.33 -5.83
CA ILE A 30 23.48 8.21 -7.07
C ILE A 30 23.55 6.74 -7.49
N LEU A 31 22.55 5.96 -7.07
CA LEU A 31 22.39 4.58 -7.51
C LEU A 31 21.93 4.57 -8.98
N PRO A 32 22.50 3.71 -9.84
CA PRO A 32 22.02 3.55 -11.21
C PRO A 32 20.54 3.12 -11.19
N ALA A 33 19.71 3.75 -12.02
CA ALA A 33 18.25 3.56 -12.08
C ALA A 33 17.81 2.10 -12.30
N THR A 34 18.74 1.23 -12.68
CA THR A 34 18.57 -0.21 -12.91
C THR A 34 18.55 -1.07 -11.63
N SER A 35 18.77 -0.51 -10.44
CA SER A 35 18.59 -1.22 -9.16
C SER A 35 17.51 -0.60 -8.25
N LEU A 36 16.46 -0.05 -8.83
CA LEU A 36 15.21 0.17 -8.10
C LEU A 36 14.47 -1.17 -7.96
N LYS A 37 15.01 -2.05 -7.10
CA LYS A 37 14.28 -3.20 -6.56
C LYS A 37 12.90 -2.67 -6.16
N SER A 38 11.83 -3.11 -6.83
CA SER A 38 10.50 -2.48 -6.81
C SER A 38 10.18 -1.90 -5.43
N MET A 39 10.37 -0.59 -5.24
CA MET A 39 10.21 0.08 -3.96
C MET A 39 8.72 0.24 -3.67
N ARG A 40 8.04 -0.87 -3.39
CA ARG A 40 6.65 -0.90 -2.98
C ARG A 40 6.60 -0.69 -1.47
N SER A 41 5.89 0.33 -1.01
CA SER A 41 5.63 0.55 0.42
C SER A 41 4.54 -0.40 0.96
N LEU A 42 3.71 -0.95 0.06
CA LEU A 42 2.68 -1.93 0.36
C LEU A 42 2.42 -2.86 -0.83
N PHE A 43 1.88 -4.04 -0.56
CA PHE A 43 1.29 -4.90 -1.58
C PHE A 43 0.17 -5.76 -0.99
N PHE A 44 -0.78 -6.16 -1.82
CA PHE A 44 -1.88 -7.02 -1.42
C PHE A 44 -1.77 -8.37 -2.13
N ARG A 45 -1.89 -9.49 -1.39
CA ARG A 45 -1.82 -10.84 -1.94
C ARG A 45 -2.65 -11.80 -1.10
N ASN A 46 -3.46 -12.64 -1.74
CA ASN A 46 -4.22 -13.73 -1.08
C ASN A 46 -5.01 -13.27 0.16
N GLY A 47 -5.74 -12.15 0.06
CA GLY A 47 -6.52 -11.63 1.19
C GLY A 47 -5.68 -11.05 2.34
N VAL A 48 -4.43 -10.66 2.05
CA VAL A 48 -3.48 -10.16 3.04
C VAL A 48 -2.87 -8.86 2.53
N LEU A 49 -2.90 -7.81 3.36
CA LEU A 49 -2.16 -6.60 3.12
C LEU A 49 -0.78 -6.70 3.77
N TYR A 50 0.25 -6.44 2.98
CA TYR A 50 1.61 -6.29 3.45
C TYR A 50 2.05 -4.84 3.32
N THR A 51 2.71 -4.29 4.33
CA THR A 51 3.22 -2.92 4.32
C THR A 51 4.47 -2.81 5.18
N LEU A 52 5.38 -1.90 4.83
CA LEU A 52 6.61 -1.70 5.58
C LEU A 52 6.34 -1.12 6.98
N ASP A 53 7.02 -1.68 7.99
CA ASP A 53 7.05 -1.13 9.34
C ASP A 53 8.04 0.03 9.42
N SER A 54 7.53 1.24 9.17
CA SER A 54 8.32 2.48 9.21
C SER A 54 8.96 2.76 10.58
N SER A 55 8.50 2.13 11.67
CA SER A 55 9.12 2.30 13.00
C SER A 55 10.45 1.57 13.15
N LYS A 56 10.78 0.68 12.21
CA LYS A 56 12.02 -0.12 12.23
C LYS A 56 13.08 0.39 11.27
N LEU A 57 12.71 1.28 10.35
CA LEU A 57 13.65 1.94 9.46
C LEU A 57 14.45 3.03 10.20
N PRO A 58 15.71 3.30 9.80
CA PRO A 58 16.47 2.62 8.73
C PRO A 58 17.14 1.30 9.18
N HIS A 59 17.07 0.95 10.47
CA HIS A 59 17.85 -0.15 11.06
C HIS A 59 17.44 -1.54 10.57
N ARG A 60 16.16 -1.76 10.27
CA ARG A 60 15.65 -3.05 9.80
C ARG A 60 14.45 -2.87 8.89
N GLU A 61 14.50 -3.51 7.72
CA GLU A 61 13.33 -3.69 6.87
C GLU A 61 12.44 -4.81 7.46
N THR A 62 11.25 -4.45 7.94
CA THR A 62 10.26 -5.40 8.49
C THR A 62 8.91 -5.17 7.83
N TRP A 63 8.21 -6.25 7.49
CA TRP A 63 6.91 -6.20 6.84
C TRP A 63 5.79 -6.56 7.81
N LEU A 64 4.80 -5.67 7.90
CA LEU A 64 3.54 -5.94 8.60
C LEU A 64 2.67 -6.86 7.75
N LYS A 65 2.01 -7.82 8.40
CA LYS A 65 1.02 -8.70 7.78
C LYS A 65 -0.35 -8.39 8.37
N LEU A 66 -1.21 -7.72 7.61
CA LEU A 66 -2.48 -7.18 8.06
C LEU A 66 -3.65 -7.93 7.40
N ARG A 67 -4.61 -8.34 8.21
CA ARG A 67 -5.73 -9.22 7.84
C ARG A 67 -7.10 -8.70 8.26
N SER A 68 -7.18 -7.49 8.82
CA SER A 68 -8.44 -6.89 9.29
C SER A 68 -8.28 -5.38 9.47
N ALA A 69 -9.40 -4.64 9.46
CA ALA A 69 -9.40 -3.22 9.78
C ALA A 69 -8.87 -2.95 11.19
N ARG A 70 -9.08 -3.88 12.13
CA ARG A 70 -8.55 -3.78 13.50
C ARG A 70 -7.01 -3.74 13.51
N GLN A 71 -6.37 -4.63 12.75
CA GLN A 71 -4.91 -4.68 12.65
C GLN A 71 -4.36 -3.44 11.93
N VAL A 72 -5.04 -2.99 10.87
CA VAL A 72 -4.70 -1.74 10.19
C VAL A 72 -4.77 -0.54 11.13
N ALA A 73 -5.88 -0.38 11.86
CA ALA A 73 -6.06 0.72 12.82
C ALA A 73 -4.98 0.71 13.91
N SER A 74 -4.64 -0.48 14.43
CA SER A 74 -3.55 -0.65 15.40
C SER A 74 -2.19 -0.24 14.83
N ALA A 75 -1.88 -0.63 13.58
CA ALA A 75 -0.63 -0.26 12.92
C ALA A 75 -0.51 1.25 12.64
N ILE A 76 -1.60 1.90 12.23
CA ILE A 76 -1.67 3.36 12.04
C ILE A 76 -1.49 4.07 13.38
N ARG A 77 -2.24 3.68 14.42
CA ARG A 77 -2.17 4.28 15.75
C ARG A 77 -0.80 4.14 16.39
N GLY A 78 -0.19 2.96 16.26
CA GLY A 78 1.17 2.69 16.75
C GLY A 78 2.27 3.32 15.91
N MET A 79 1.94 4.18 14.94
CA MET A 79 2.87 4.84 14.02
C MET A 79 3.83 3.87 13.31
N ARG A 80 3.39 2.63 13.08
CA ARG A 80 4.11 1.62 12.28
C ARG A 80 3.95 1.89 10.80
N ILE A 81 2.85 2.55 10.43
CA ILE A 81 2.57 3.04 9.08
C ILE A 81 2.53 4.57 9.14
N ARG A 82 3.38 5.22 8.35
CA ARG A 82 3.53 6.67 8.31
C ARG A 82 3.45 7.17 6.85
N GLY A 83 3.24 8.47 6.68
CA GLY A 83 2.99 9.10 5.39
C GLY A 83 1.49 9.21 5.08
N ALA A 84 1.02 10.43 4.84
CA ALA A 84 -0.41 10.71 4.66
C ALA A 84 -1.04 9.90 3.51
N PRO A 85 -0.43 9.80 2.31
CA PRO A 85 -0.97 8.96 1.23
C PRO A 85 -1.04 7.47 1.60
N LEU A 86 0.04 6.92 2.17
CA LEU A 86 0.12 5.50 2.55
C LEU A 86 -0.94 5.13 3.61
N ILE A 87 -1.16 6.01 4.58
CA ILE A 87 -2.20 5.82 5.59
C ILE A 87 -3.59 5.75 4.95
N GLY A 88 -3.89 6.62 3.98
CA GLY A 88 -5.15 6.58 3.24
C GLY A 88 -5.36 5.25 2.51
N VAL A 89 -4.37 4.83 1.71
CA VAL A 89 -4.43 3.56 0.97
C VAL A 89 -4.56 2.35 1.90
N THR A 90 -3.80 2.34 3.01
CA THR A 90 -3.87 1.25 3.99
C THR A 90 -5.25 1.20 4.67
N ALA A 91 -5.86 2.34 4.97
CA ALA A 91 -7.20 2.40 5.55
C ALA A 91 -8.27 1.84 4.58
N ALA A 92 -8.19 2.17 3.29
CA ALA A 92 -9.05 1.61 2.26
C ALA A 92 -8.95 0.07 2.21
N TYR A 93 -7.71 -0.47 2.18
CA TYR A 93 -7.50 -1.91 2.30
C TYR A 93 -8.01 -2.49 3.62
N GLY A 94 -8.01 -1.73 4.71
CA GLY A 94 -8.64 -2.12 5.97
C GLY A 94 -10.12 -2.45 5.80
N LEU A 95 -10.86 -1.64 5.04
CA LEU A 95 -12.27 -1.89 4.72
C LEU A 95 -12.44 -3.08 3.79
N ALA A 96 -11.63 -3.18 2.74
CA ALA A 96 -11.64 -4.33 1.82
C ALA A 96 -11.35 -5.66 2.54
N LEU A 97 -10.41 -5.66 3.49
CA LEU A 97 -10.12 -6.81 4.35
C LEU A 97 -11.32 -7.22 5.20
N GLU A 98 -12.11 -6.27 5.73
CA GLU A 98 -13.34 -6.62 6.45
C GLU A 98 -14.41 -7.20 5.53
N ALA A 99 -14.50 -6.69 4.29
CA ALA A 99 -15.40 -7.25 3.29
C ALA A 99 -15.03 -8.71 2.96
N LEU A 100 -13.74 -8.99 2.73
CA LEU A 100 -13.25 -10.34 2.43
C LEU A 100 -13.41 -11.34 3.58
N ARG A 101 -13.37 -10.87 4.83
CA ARG A 101 -13.61 -11.71 6.03
C ARG A 101 -15.09 -12.02 6.27
N TYR A 102 -16.00 -11.47 5.47
CA TYR A 102 -17.41 -11.74 5.62
C TYR A 102 -17.81 -12.96 4.77
N THR A 103 -18.36 -13.96 5.45
CA THR A 103 -18.76 -15.25 4.84
C THR A 103 -20.27 -15.38 4.66
N GLY A 104 -21.05 -14.39 5.07
CA GLY A 104 -22.51 -14.38 4.88
C GLY A 104 -22.93 -13.86 3.50
N SER A 105 -24.22 -13.99 3.20
CA SER A 105 -24.86 -13.52 1.96
C SER A 105 -25.68 -12.23 2.14
N ASP A 106 -25.94 -11.81 3.38
CA ASP A 106 -26.70 -10.61 3.70
C ASP A 106 -25.83 -9.37 3.51
N ILE A 107 -26.18 -8.54 2.53
CA ILE A 107 -25.42 -7.33 2.19
C ILE A 107 -25.54 -6.25 3.26
N GLU A 108 -26.69 -6.08 3.92
CA GLU A 108 -26.87 -5.03 4.91
C GLU A 108 -26.04 -5.31 6.17
N LYS A 109 -25.91 -6.59 6.55
CA LYS A 109 -24.94 -7.01 7.58
C LYS A 109 -23.50 -6.68 7.18
N LEU A 110 -23.13 -6.86 5.91
CA LEU A 110 -21.80 -6.51 5.41
C LEU A 110 -21.55 -5.01 5.45
N LYS A 111 -22.49 -4.20 4.93
CA LYS A 111 -22.42 -2.74 4.98
C LYS A 111 -22.25 -2.25 6.41
N GLY A 112 -23.09 -2.72 7.35
CA GLY A 112 -22.97 -2.36 8.77
C GLY A 112 -21.63 -2.75 9.39
N ARG A 113 -21.04 -3.88 9.00
CA ARG A 113 -19.70 -4.28 9.43
C ARG A 113 -18.61 -3.34 8.91
N ILE A 114 -18.70 -2.92 7.65
CA ILE A 114 -17.76 -1.98 7.03
C ILE A 114 -17.89 -0.59 7.64
N VAL A 115 -19.11 -0.12 7.95
CA VAL A 115 -19.35 1.14 8.67
C VAL A 115 -18.63 1.14 10.03
N ARG A 116 -18.81 0.10 10.86
CA ARG A 116 -18.09 -0.01 12.14
C ARG A 116 -16.56 -0.09 11.98
N ALA A 117 -16.10 -0.65 10.87
CA ALA A 117 -14.67 -0.68 10.55
C ALA A 117 -14.14 0.71 10.16
N SER A 118 -14.94 1.50 9.44
CA SER A 118 -14.64 2.87 9.04
C SER A 118 -14.45 3.79 10.25
N GLU A 119 -15.34 3.70 11.23
CA GLU A 119 -15.27 4.45 12.50
C GLU A 119 -13.98 4.12 13.24
N ARG A 120 -13.66 2.83 13.37
CA ARG A 120 -12.42 2.36 14.00
C ARG A 120 -11.18 2.93 13.32
N LEU A 121 -11.17 2.97 11.98
CA LEU A 121 -10.05 3.52 11.21
C LEU A 121 -9.92 5.03 11.40
N ARG A 122 -11.04 5.78 11.40
CA ARG A 122 -11.01 7.22 11.67
C ARG A 122 -10.45 7.53 13.05
N LEU A 123 -10.83 6.75 14.06
CA LEU A 123 -10.30 6.87 15.41
C LEU A 123 -8.81 6.47 15.53
N ALA A 124 -8.22 5.81 14.53
CA ALA A 124 -6.79 5.51 14.55
C ALA A 124 -5.93 6.78 14.37
N ARG A 125 -6.45 7.78 13.64
CA ARG A 125 -5.81 9.08 13.46
C ARG A 125 -6.87 10.15 13.11
N PRO A 126 -7.54 10.75 14.11
CA PRO A 126 -8.71 11.62 13.90
C PRO A 126 -8.49 12.82 12.97
N THR A 127 -7.28 13.38 12.96
CA THR A 127 -6.92 14.53 12.11
C THR A 127 -6.37 14.14 10.73
N GLY A 128 -6.32 12.84 10.41
CA GLY A 128 -5.75 12.34 9.16
C GLY A 128 -6.66 12.59 7.95
N ARG A 129 -6.56 13.75 7.30
CA ARG A 129 -7.38 14.09 6.12
C ARG A 129 -7.38 13.02 5.03
N ASN A 130 -6.20 12.48 4.65
CA ASN A 130 -6.10 11.42 3.65
C ASN A 130 -6.75 10.10 4.08
N LEU A 131 -6.73 9.80 5.39
CA LEU A 131 -7.44 8.65 5.94
C LEU A 131 -8.94 8.86 5.77
N GLY A 132 -9.46 10.00 6.24
CA GLY A 132 -10.87 10.36 6.12
C GLY A 132 -11.34 10.28 4.67
N TRP A 133 -10.65 10.97 3.76
CA TRP A 133 -10.95 10.96 2.33
C TRP A 133 -11.00 9.56 1.72
N ALA A 134 -10.02 8.70 2.01
CA ALA A 134 -9.99 7.33 1.49
C ALA A 134 -11.15 6.49 2.04
N VAL A 135 -11.45 6.63 3.33
CA VAL A 135 -12.59 5.96 3.97
C VAL A 135 -13.91 6.45 3.35
N ASP A 136 -14.08 7.76 3.17
CA ASP A 136 -15.28 8.35 2.55
C ASP A 136 -15.49 7.84 1.13
N ARG A 137 -14.41 7.74 0.34
CA ARG A 137 -14.46 7.17 -1.02
C ARG A 137 -14.93 5.71 -1.00
N CYS A 138 -14.41 4.89 -0.10
CA CYS A 138 -14.86 3.50 0.04
C CYS A 138 -16.31 3.39 0.52
N LEU A 139 -16.76 4.26 1.43
CA LEU A 139 -18.14 4.23 1.90
C LEU A 139 -19.14 4.57 0.80
N LYS A 140 -18.81 5.44 -0.16
CA LYS A 140 -19.66 5.65 -1.36
C LYS A 140 -19.88 4.35 -2.13
N VAL A 141 -18.80 3.61 -2.39
CA VAL A 141 -18.86 2.29 -3.04
C VAL A 141 -19.73 1.31 -2.23
N VAL A 142 -19.62 1.35 -0.90
CA VAL A 142 -20.42 0.50 0.01
C VAL A 142 -21.92 0.74 -0.15
N TRP A 143 -22.34 2.00 -0.28
CA TRP A 143 -23.75 2.34 -0.41
C TRP A 143 -24.33 2.04 -1.79
N GLU A 144 -23.51 2.09 -2.83
CA GLU A 144 -23.91 1.81 -4.20
C GLU A 144 -23.94 0.31 -4.55
N ALA A 145 -23.33 -0.56 -3.74
CA ALA A 145 -23.26 -1.98 -4.03
C ALA A 145 -24.58 -2.70 -3.73
N GLY A 146 -24.99 -3.58 -4.65
CA GLY A 146 -26.24 -4.34 -4.58
C GLY A 146 -26.09 -5.79 -4.06
N THR A 147 -24.90 -6.39 -4.18
CA THR A 147 -24.62 -7.74 -3.67
C THR A 147 -23.34 -7.82 -2.84
N VAL A 148 -23.16 -8.88 -2.07
CA VAL A 148 -21.95 -9.13 -1.27
C VAL A 148 -20.73 -9.30 -2.17
N GLU A 149 -20.87 -10.03 -3.27
CA GLU A 149 -19.82 -10.31 -4.25
C GLU A 149 -19.39 -9.02 -4.96
N ASP A 150 -20.35 -8.21 -5.41
CA ASP A 150 -20.09 -6.91 -6.03
C ASP A 150 -19.35 -5.98 -5.07
N LEU A 151 -19.83 -5.87 -3.83
CA LEU A 151 -19.18 -5.04 -2.82
C LEU A 151 -17.74 -5.45 -2.53
N LYS A 152 -17.48 -6.76 -2.41
CA LYS A 152 -16.12 -7.28 -2.21
C LYS A 152 -15.21 -6.94 -3.38
N LYS A 153 -15.71 -7.07 -4.62
CA LYS A 153 -14.96 -6.76 -5.84
C LYS A 153 -14.64 -5.28 -5.93
N ARG A 154 -15.65 -4.41 -5.82
CA ARG A 154 -15.50 -2.95 -5.97
C ARG A 154 -14.60 -2.31 -4.92
N LEU A 155 -14.49 -2.90 -3.72
CA LEU A 155 -13.56 -2.43 -2.69
C LEU A 155 -12.08 -2.79 -2.94
N LEU A 156 -11.81 -3.70 -3.88
CA LEU A 156 -10.45 -4.11 -4.27
C LEU A 156 -9.94 -3.42 -5.53
N GLU A 157 -10.81 -2.71 -6.26
CA GLU A 157 -10.52 -1.91 -7.45
C GLU A 157 -10.15 -0.46 -7.10
#